data_AF-A0A127CIF4-F1
#
_entry.id   AF-A0A127CIF4-F1
#
_cell.length_a   1.000
_cell.length_b   1.000
_cell.length_c   1.000
_cell.angle_alpha   90.00
_cell.angle_beta   90.00
_cell.angle_gamma   90.00
#
_symmetry.space_group_name_H-M   'P 1'
#
loop_
_entity.id
_entity.type
_entity.pdbx_description
1 polymer ?
#
loop_
_entity_poly.entity_id
_entity_poly.type
_entity_poly.pdbx_seq_one_letter_code
_entity_poly.pdbx_strand_id
1 'polypeptide(L)'
;MFGLGGTALAEKIEFYPISTDPSDWMIDRYPTASFARLDSYMGRSNVLALETLGSKAGSNSYYQWEGYSQNTTVPPGDSFIGGDIYVADGWRSGSDTDYIRTSIWGSTMTEEEVATGNYNDNDAVFPIIQFTNRDGQGRLEVWDTSTDNGWVELPETTGLINYSS
;
A
#
# COMPACT_ATOMS: atom_id res chain seq x y z
N MET A 1 3.30 -23.63 -47.87
CA MET A 1 3.71 -22.43 -47.10
C MET A 1 2.54 -22.09 -46.19
N PHE A 2 2.57 -22.55 -44.94
CA PHE A 2 1.49 -22.31 -43.97
C PHE A 2 1.96 -21.23 -43.00
N GLY A 3 1.35 -20.05 -43.06
CA GLY A 3 1.58 -18.97 -42.11
C GLY A 3 0.77 -19.22 -40.85
N LEU A 4 1.44 -19.51 -39.73
CA LEU A 4 0.84 -19.48 -38.41
C LEU A 4 0.76 -18.02 -37.95
N GLY A 5 -0.37 -17.37 -38.22
CA GLY A 5 -0.72 -16.10 -37.60
C GLY A 5 -1.23 -16.36 -36.19
N GLY A 6 -0.32 -16.41 -35.21
CA GLY A 6 -0.69 -16.37 -33.81
C GLY A 6 -1.17 -14.96 -33.45
N THR A 7 -2.47 -14.76 -33.31
CA THR A 7 -3.00 -13.57 -32.63
C THR A 7 -2.61 -13.67 -31.17
N ALA A 8 -1.69 -12.81 -30.72
CA ALA A 8 -1.47 -12.60 -29.29
C ALA A 8 -2.81 -12.20 -28.68
N LEU A 9 -3.35 -13.03 -27.79
CA LEU A 9 -4.51 -12.67 -26.99
C LEU A 9 -4.06 -11.52 -26.09
N ALA A 10 -4.63 -10.34 -26.29
CA ALA A 10 -4.47 -9.27 -25.33
C ALA A 10 -5.08 -9.75 -24.01
N GLU A 11 -4.25 -9.85 -22.98
CA GLU A 11 -4.68 -10.16 -21.62
C GLU A 11 -5.68 -9.08 -21.18
N LYS A 12 -6.90 -9.49 -20.83
CA LYS A 12 -7.91 -8.55 -20.31
C LYS A 12 -7.52 -8.22 -18.87
N ILE A 13 -6.80 -7.13 -18.69
CA ILE A 13 -6.56 -6.56 -17.35
C ILE A 13 -7.86 -5.91 -16.88
N GLU A 14 -8.48 -6.49 -15.85
CA GLU A 14 -9.64 -5.91 -15.19
C GLU A 14 -9.18 -5.04 -14.01
N PHE A 15 -9.65 -3.79 -13.99
CA PHE A 15 -9.27 -2.81 -12.98
C PHE A 15 -10.33 -2.74 -11.89
N TYR A 16 -9.89 -2.84 -10.64
CA TYR A 16 -10.73 -2.74 -9.46
C TYR A 16 -10.28 -1.53 -8.64
N PRO A 17 -10.89 -0.35 -8.85
CA PRO A 17 -10.43 0.87 -8.20
C PRO A 17 -10.67 0.81 -6.69
N ILE A 18 -9.68 1.30 -5.94
CA ILE A 18 -9.83 1.56 -4.51
C ILE A 18 -10.75 2.77 -4.33
N SER A 19 -11.70 2.69 -3.39
CA SER A 19 -12.63 3.78 -3.14
C SER A 19 -11.93 4.92 -2.44
N THR A 20 -12.26 6.15 -2.83
CA THR A 20 -11.84 7.36 -2.13
C THR A 20 -12.94 7.92 -1.24
N ASP A 21 -14.09 7.23 -1.15
CA ASP A 21 -15.14 7.55 -0.19
C ASP A 21 -14.75 7.01 1.21
N PRO A 22 -14.59 7.86 2.23
CA PRO A 22 -14.17 7.43 3.55
C PRO A 22 -15.15 6.45 4.21
N SER A 23 -16.41 6.43 3.79
CA SER A 23 -17.43 5.52 4.33
C SER A 23 -17.25 4.06 3.89
N ASP A 24 -16.48 3.82 2.83
CA ASP A 24 -16.13 2.47 2.37
C ASP A 24 -14.96 1.85 3.16
N TRP A 25 -14.35 2.63 4.05
CA TRP A 25 -13.19 2.22 4.84
C TRP A 25 -13.53 2.05 6.31
N MET A 26 -12.80 1.15 6.95
CA MET A 26 -12.89 0.89 8.39
C MET A 26 -11.53 1.08 9.05
N ILE A 27 -11.54 1.45 10.33
CA ILE A 27 -10.32 1.52 11.13
C ILE A 27 -9.75 0.10 11.25
N ASP A 28 -8.53 -0.11 10.76
CA ASP A 28 -7.85 -1.42 10.81
C ASP A 28 -6.91 -1.54 12.02
N ARG A 29 -6.34 -0.41 12.46
CA ARG A 29 -5.42 -0.34 13.60
C ARG A 29 -5.82 0.82 14.51
N TYR A 30 -5.03 1.89 14.59
CA TYR A 30 -5.42 3.13 15.27
C TYR A 30 -6.04 4.14 14.30
N PRO A 31 -7.02 4.94 14.75
CA PRO A 31 -7.52 6.05 13.94
C PRO A 31 -6.42 7.09 13.72
N THR A 32 -6.46 7.73 12.57
CA THR A 32 -5.63 8.88 12.22
C THR A 32 -6.22 10.17 12.82
N ALA A 33 -5.48 11.28 12.77
CA ALA A 33 -5.95 12.60 13.19
C ALA A 33 -7.08 13.09 12.29
N SER A 34 -6.99 12.78 11.01
CA SER A 34 -8.01 13.05 10.00
C SER A 34 -8.02 11.94 8.94
N PHE A 35 -9.21 11.64 8.43
CA PHE A 35 -9.44 10.71 7.33
C PHE A 35 -10.59 11.22 6.49
N ALA A 36 -10.29 11.79 5.32
CA ALA A 36 -11.28 12.51 4.54
C ALA A 36 -11.00 12.44 3.03
N ARG A 37 -12.07 12.49 2.24
CA ARG A 37 -11.96 12.74 0.80
C ARG A 37 -11.82 14.23 0.55
N LEU A 38 -10.78 14.58 -0.19
CA LEU A 38 -10.56 15.92 -0.71
C LEU A 38 -10.98 15.95 -2.18
N ASP A 39 -11.83 16.91 -2.56
CA ASP A 39 -12.24 17.07 -3.96
C ASP A 39 -11.04 17.35 -4.86
N SER A 40 -10.08 18.13 -4.35
CA SER A 40 -8.78 18.34 -4.99
C SER A 40 -7.66 18.53 -3.98
N TYR A 41 -6.47 18.03 -4.28
CA TYR A 41 -5.25 18.26 -3.52
C TYR A 41 -4.03 18.25 -4.44
N MET A 42 -3.24 19.33 -4.45
CA MET A 42 -2.00 19.45 -5.24
C MET A 42 -2.16 19.05 -6.71
N GLY A 43 -3.24 19.49 -7.36
CA GLY A 43 -3.53 19.20 -8.77
C GLY A 43 -4.14 17.83 -9.05
N ARG A 44 -4.34 16.99 -8.03
CA ARG A 44 -5.07 15.72 -8.11
C ARG A 44 -6.51 15.91 -7.65
N SER A 45 -7.44 15.15 -8.22
CA SER A 45 -8.86 15.14 -7.84
C SER A 45 -9.22 13.84 -7.12
N ASN A 46 -10.24 13.87 -6.26
CA ASN A 46 -10.71 12.71 -5.50
C ASN A 46 -9.59 12.06 -4.67
N VAL A 47 -8.93 12.83 -3.81
CA VAL A 47 -7.80 12.35 -3.02
C VAL A 47 -8.29 11.90 -1.65
N LEU A 48 -7.99 10.66 -1.26
CA LEU A 48 -8.19 10.19 0.10
C LEU A 48 -7.00 10.65 0.96
N ALA A 49 -7.24 11.59 1.87
CA ALA A 49 -6.21 12.18 2.71
C ALA A 49 -6.23 11.58 4.12
N LEU A 50 -5.03 11.22 4.60
CA LEU A 50 -4.79 10.73 5.96
C LEU A 50 -3.83 11.70 6.65
N GLU A 51 -4.21 12.20 7.82
CA GLU A 51 -3.32 12.99 8.68
C GLU A 51 -2.93 12.17 9.91
N THR A 52 -1.65 11.99 10.16
CA THR A 52 -1.20 11.21 11.33
C THR A 52 -1.37 11.99 12.64
N LEU A 53 -1.68 11.31 13.75
CA LEU A 53 -1.61 11.87 15.10
C LEU A 53 -0.14 12.07 15.54
N GLY A 54 0.83 11.55 14.78
CA GLY A 54 2.25 11.66 15.07
C GLY A 54 2.70 10.81 16.26
N SER A 55 1.89 9.82 16.67
CA SER A 55 2.31 8.86 17.67
C SER A 55 3.49 8.06 17.11
N LYS A 56 4.65 8.12 17.78
CA LYS A 56 5.85 7.39 17.31
C LYS A 56 5.59 5.90 17.46
N ALA A 57 5.10 5.28 16.39
CA ALA A 57 5.14 3.84 16.17
C ALA A 57 6.59 3.40 16.42
N GLY A 58 6.85 2.73 17.56
CA GLY A 58 8.17 2.20 17.85
C GLY A 58 8.56 1.15 16.81
N SER A 59 9.85 0.82 16.71
CA SER A 59 10.36 -0.15 15.71
C SER A 59 9.70 -1.54 15.76
N ASN A 60 9.02 -1.90 16.85
CA ASN A 60 8.33 -3.19 17.05
C ASN A 60 6.80 -3.10 17.03
N SER A 61 6.23 -2.05 16.44
CA SER A 61 4.84 -1.69 16.72
C SER A 61 3.83 -2.12 15.66
N TYR A 62 3.78 -3.39 15.25
CA TYR A 62 2.75 -3.85 14.28
C TYR A 62 1.32 -3.40 14.64
N TYR A 63 1.01 -3.23 15.94
CA TYR A 63 -0.28 -2.72 16.42
C TYR A 63 -0.34 -1.21 16.73
N GLN A 64 0.73 -0.42 16.62
CA GLN A 64 0.68 1.03 16.85
C GLN A 64 0.63 1.84 15.54
N TRP A 65 0.42 1.17 14.40
CA TRP A 65 0.19 1.87 13.14
C TRP A 65 -1.16 2.57 13.16
N GLU A 66 -1.23 3.76 12.60
CA GLU A 66 -2.48 4.44 12.29
C GLU A 66 -2.89 4.03 10.88
N GLY A 67 -4.14 3.64 10.66
CA GLY A 67 -4.53 3.12 9.36
C GLY A 67 -5.96 2.65 9.24
N TYR A 68 -6.42 2.67 7.99
CA TYR A 68 -7.73 2.22 7.55
C TYR A 68 -7.56 1.09 6.54
N SER A 69 -8.53 0.20 6.49
CA SER A 69 -8.65 -0.84 5.47
C SER A 69 -9.97 -0.71 4.71
N GLN A 70 -9.97 -1.14 3.46
CA GLN A 70 -11.15 -1.31 2.63
C GLN A 70 -11.17 -2.75 2.13
N ASN A 71 -12.31 -3.40 2.25
CA ASN A 71 -12.54 -4.67 1.56
C ASN A 71 -12.83 -4.41 0.08
N THR A 72 -12.09 -5.08 -0.80
CA THR A 72 -12.30 -4.98 -2.24
C THR A 72 -13.08 -6.20 -2.74
N THR A 73 -13.75 -6.06 -3.89
CA THR A 73 -14.43 -7.18 -4.58
C THR A 73 -13.56 -7.78 -5.67
N VAL A 74 -12.25 -7.65 -5.52
CA VAL A 74 -11.25 -8.17 -6.45
C VAL A 74 -11.30 -9.71 -6.44
N PRO A 75 -11.51 -10.37 -7.59
CA PRO A 75 -11.42 -11.82 -7.65
C PRO A 75 -9.95 -12.29 -7.49
N PRO A 76 -9.74 -13.47 -6.90
CA PRO A 76 -8.41 -14.07 -6.83
C PRO A 76 -7.86 -14.41 -8.24
N GLY A 77 -6.53 -14.40 -8.38
CA GLY A 77 -5.83 -14.75 -9.62
C GLY A 77 -5.28 -13.53 -10.36
N ASP A 78 -6.05 -12.93 -11.27
CA ASP A 78 -5.56 -11.94 -12.22
C ASP A 78 -6.10 -10.54 -11.92
N SER A 79 -5.66 -9.93 -10.84
CA SER A 79 -6.11 -8.59 -10.47
C SER A 79 -4.99 -7.73 -9.93
N PHE A 80 -4.96 -6.48 -10.39
CA PHE A 80 -3.99 -5.48 -9.99
C PHE A 80 -4.68 -4.42 -9.15
N ILE A 81 -4.14 -4.17 -7.96
CA ILE A 81 -4.44 -2.99 -7.17
C ILE A 81 -3.32 -2.00 -7.44
N GLY A 82 -3.68 -0.80 -7.91
CA GLY A 82 -2.74 0.27 -8.19
C GLY A 82 -3.31 1.60 -7.69
N GLY A 83 -2.41 2.50 -7.33
CA GLY A 83 -2.76 3.85 -6.89
C GLY A 83 -1.53 4.74 -6.86
N ASP A 84 -1.78 6.05 -6.90
CA ASP A 84 -0.73 7.04 -6.74
C ASP A 84 -0.60 7.42 -5.27
N ILE A 85 0.60 7.32 -4.71
CA ILE A 85 0.92 7.87 -3.40
C ILE A 85 1.54 9.24 -3.61
N TYR A 86 0.89 10.27 -3.06
CA TYR A 86 1.50 11.60 -3.00
C TYR A 86 2.28 11.76 -1.69
N VAL A 87 3.54 12.18 -1.80
CA VAL A 87 4.39 12.51 -0.65
C VAL A 87 4.81 13.98 -0.75
N ALA A 88 4.47 14.76 0.27
CA ALA A 88 4.78 16.19 0.33
C ALA A 88 6.29 16.45 0.48
N ASP A 89 6.80 17.55 -0.08
CA ASP A 89 8.23 17.91 -0.01
C ASP A 89 8.77 18.04 1.43
N GLY A 90 7.90 18.43 2.37
CA GLY A 90 8.24 18.52 3.79
C GLY A 90 8.69 17.19 4.40
N TRP A 91 8.45 16.06 3.73
CA TRP A 91 8.96 14.76 4.15
C TRP A 91 10.44 14.54 3.79
N ARG A 92 11.11 15.41 3.04
CA ARG A 92 12.55 15.24 2.77
C ARG A 92 13.45 15.39 4.01
N SER A 93 12.93 15.84 5.15
CA SER A 93 13.72 16.08 6.36
C SER A 93 13.97 14.83 7.23
N GLY A 94 13.64 13.63 6.74
CA GLY A 94 13.90 12.39 7.48
C GLY A 94 15.40 12.14 7.72
N SER A 95 15.73 11.63 8.90
CA SER A 95 17.07 11.15 9.25
C SER A 95 17.09 9.62 9.39
N ASP A 96 18.24 8.99 9.56
CA ASP A 96 18.32 7.53 9.80
C ASP A 96 17.55 7.08 11.06
N THR A 97 17.38 7.95 12.06
CA THR A 97 16.75 7.61 13.35
C THR A 97 15.37 8.24 13.57
N ASP A 98 14.99 9.22 12.75
CA ASP A 98 13.71 9.92 12.84
C ASP A 98 13.20 10.21 11.42
N TYR A 99 12.31 9.33 10.95
CA TYR A 99 11.77 9.36 9.61
C TYR A 99 10.34 8.82 9.60
N ILE A 100 9.61 9.17 8.55
CA ILE A 100 8.22 8.78 8.36
C ILE A 100 8.19 7.46 7.58
N ARG A 101 7.29 6.59 7.99
CA ARG A 101 6.97 5.34 7.29
C ARG A 101 5.51 5.37 6.90
N THR A 102 5.21 5.00 5.68
CA THR A 102 3.83 4.83 5.21
C THR A 102 3.78 3.60 4.36
N SER A 103 2.85 2.70 4.70
CA SER A 103 2.77 1.40 4.06
C SER A 103 1.40 1.21 3.42
N ILE A 104 1.38 0.44 2.35
CA ILE A 104 0.17 -0.13 1.77
C ILE A 104 0.35 -1.64 1.87
N TRP A 105 -0.65 -2.32 2.42
CA TRP A 105 -0.69 -3.78 2.40
C TRP A 105 -2.00 -4.27 1.82
N GLY A 106 -1.91 -5.38 1.11
CA GLY A 106 -3.05 -6.26 0.86
C GLY A 106 -3.05 -7.40 1.87
N SER A 107 -4.19 -8.05 2.03
CA SER A 107 -4.28 -9.38 2.61
C SER A 107 -5.06 -10.26 1.64
N THR A 108 -4.49 -11.37 1.22
CA THR A 108 -5.17 -12.36 0.39
C THR A 108 -5.19 -13.70 1.11
N MET A 109 -6.27 -14.45 0.96
CA MET A 109 -6.42 -15.83 1.41
C MET A 109 -6.91 -16.67 0.22
N THR A 110 -6.84 -17.99 0.28
CA THR A 110 -7.36 -18.83 -0.81
C THR A 110 -8.88 -18.71 -0.92
N GLU A 111 -9.42 -19.06 -2.09
CA GLU A 111 -10.88 -19.11 -2.32
C GLU A 111 -11.60 -19.97 -1.27
N GLU A 112 -10.98 -21.07 -0.84
CA GLU A 112 -11.56 -21.98 0.14
C GLU A 112 -11.70 -21.30 1.51
N GLU A 113 -10.65 -20.62 2.00
CA GLU A 113 -10.75 -19.89 3.27
C GLU A 113 -11.75 -18.73 3.20
N VAL A 114 -11.73 -17.96 2.10
CA VAL A 114 -12.68 -16.86 1.88
C VAL A 114 -14.12 -17.37 1.93
N ALA A 115 -14.41 -18.53 1.34
CA ALA A 115 -15.73 -19.14 1.35
C ALA A 115 -16.22 -19.53 2.77
N THR A 116 -15.31 -19.77 3.71
CA THR A 116 -15.67 -20.04 5.11
C THR A 116 -16.08 -18.79 5.90
N GLY A 117 -15.73 -17.60 5.39
CA GLY A 117 -15.95 -16.33 6.07
C GLY A 117 -15.09 -16.10 7.33
N ASN A 118 -14.12 -16.99 7.60
CA ASN A 118 -13.21 -16.87 8.73
C ASN A 118 -11.81 -16.46 8.27
N TYR A 119 -11.16 -15.58 9.04
CA TYR A 119 -9.77 -15.24 8.84
C TYR A 119 -8.86 -16.39 9.31
N ASN A 120 -7.90 -16.77 8.46
CA ASN A 120 -6.88 -17.76 8.78
C ASN A 120 -5.48 -17.19 8.53
N ASP A 121 -4.78 -16.90 9.62
CA ASP A 121 -3.45 -16.29 9.60
C ASP A 121 -2.39 -17.14 8.89
N ASN A 122 -2.53 -18.48 8.92
CA ASN A 122 -1.54 -19.39 8.31
C ASN A 122 -1.59 -19.37 6.78
N ASP A 123 -2.76 -19.04 6.22
CA ASP A 123 -3.02 -19.05 4.77
C ASP A 123 -3.19 -17.62 4.23
N ALA A 124 -3.07 -16.61 5.10
CA ALA A 124 -3.06 -15.21 4.72
C ALA A 124 -1.68 -14.80 4.19
N VAL A 125 -1.67 -14.20 3.00
CA VAL A 125 -0.48 -13.56 2.43
C VAL A 125 -0.62 -12.05 2.55
N PHE A 126 0.43 -11.41 3.06
CA PHE A 126 0.50 -9.96 3.23
C PHE A 126 1.57 -9.37 2.31
N PRO A 127 1.25 -9.02 1.06
CA PRO A 127 2.11 -8.15 0.28
C PRO A 127 2.08 -6.76 0.94
N ILE A 128 3.16 -6.42 1.66
CA ILE A 128 3.31 -5.10 2.28
C ILE A 128 4.42 -4.36 1.56
N ILE A 129 4.08 -3.19 1.03
CA ILE A 129 5.03 -2.23 0.48
C ILE A 129 5.06 -1.04 1.41
N GLN A 130 6.25 -0.63 1.79
CA GLN A 130 6.50 0.49 2.68
C GLN A 130 7.31 1.55 1.95
N PHE A 131 6.84 2.79 2.00
CA PHE A 131 7.59 3.98 1.65
C PHE A 131 8.26 4.56 2.89
N THR A 132 9.55 4.88 2.78
CA THR A 132 10.29 5.62 3.80
C THR A 132 11.07 6.79 3.19
N ASN A 133 11.26 7.84 3.98
CA ASN A 133 12.05 9.03 3.64
C ASN A 133 13.41 9.04 4.37
N ARG A 134 13.96 7.86 4.68
CA ARG A 134 15.18 7.71 5.47
C ARG A 134 16.36 8.41 4.79
N ASP A 135 17.11 9.20 5.56
CA ASP A 135 18.19 10.08 5.08
C ASP A 135 17.75 11.11 4.03
N GLY A 136 16.48 11.51 4.06
CA GLY A 136 15.89 12.45 3.11
C GLY A 136 15.71 11.89 1.71
N GLN A 137 15.90 10.59 1.53
CA GLN A 137 15.73 9.89 0.26
C GLN A 137 14.47 9.03 0.34
N GLY A 138 13.63 9.12 -0.69
CA GLY A 138 12.51 8.21 -0.83
C GLY A 138 13.00 6.81 -1.17
N ARG A 139 12.53 5.81 -0.42
CA ARG A 139 12.91 4.40 -0.54
C ARG A 139 11.67 3.51 -0.46
N LEU A 140 11.70 2.36 -1.14
CA LEU A 140 10.75 1.27 -0.92
C LEU A 140 11.38 0.15 -0.10
N GLU A 141 10.58 -0.39 0.80
CA GLU A 141 10.83 -1.60 1.57
C GLU A 141 9.65 -2.56 1.35
N VAL A 142 9.93 -3.85 1.34
CA VAL A 142 8.89 -4.88 1.24
C VAL A 142 8.94 -5.81 2.44
N TRP A 143 7.79 -6.30 2.87
CA TRP A 143 7.72 -7.34 3.89
C TRP A 143 7.89 -8.72 3.25
N ASP A 144 8.96 -9.41 3.62
CA ASP A 144 9.34 -10.76 3.21
C ASP A 144 9.56 -11.63 4.46
N THR A 145 8.58 -12.48 4.75
CA THR A 145 8.58 -13.40 5.89
C THR A 145 9.66 -14.49 5.81
N SER A 146 10.37 -14.63 4.68
CA SER A 146 11.50 -15.55 4.56
C SER A 146 12.80 -14.99 5.17
N THR A 147 12.81 -13.72 5.58
CA THR A 147 13.97 -13.05 6.18
C THR A 147 13.81 -12.85 7.69
N ASP A 148 14.90 -12.94 8.45
CA ASP A 148 14.88 -12.90 9.93
C ASP A 148 14.30 -11.59 10.53
N ASN A 149 14.30 -10.49 9.77
CA ASN A 149 13.75 -9.19 10.20
C ASN A 149 12.49 -8.77 9.43
N GLY A 150 12.04 -9.58 8.48
CA GLY A 150 10.84 -9.34 7.68
C GLY A 150 10.90 -8.16 6.70
N TRP A 151 11.62 -7.07 6.98
CA TRP A 151 11.73 -5.93 6.06
C TRP A 151 12.97 -6.03 5.17
N VAL A 152 12.76 -5.95 3.86
CA VAL A 152 13.82 -5.93 2.83
C VAL A 152 13.77 -4.59 2.11
N GLU A 153 14.87 -3.84 2.15
CA GLU A 153 15.02 -2.60 1.37
C GLU A 153 15.24 -2.94 -0.11
N LEU A 154 14.62 -2.17 -1.00
CA LEU A 154 14.82 -2.24 -2.45
C LEU A 154 15.77 -1.10 -2.87
N PRO A 155 17.10 -1.27 -2.78
CA PRO A 155 18.07 -0.18 -2.92
C PRO A 155 18.00 0.51 -4.29
N GLU A 156 17.58 -0.19 -5.34
CA GLU A 156 17.37 0.34 -6.68
C GLU A 156 16.27 1.41 -6.76
N THR A 157 15.39 1.48 -5.77
CA THR A 157 14.30 2.49 -5.69
C THR A 157 14.76 3.79 -5.04
N THR A 158 15.93 3.78 -4.42
CA THR A 158 16.46 4.92 -3.65
C THR A 158 16.59 6.16 -4.52
N GLY A 159 15.89 7.22 -4.13
CA GLY A 159 15.94 8.51 -4.83
C GLY A 159 15.20 8.54 -6.17
N LEU A 160 14.56 7.45 -6.59
CA LEU A 160 13.65 7.44 -7.74
C LEU A 160 12.26 7.99 -7.38
N ILE A 161 11.93 8.01 -6.10
CA ILE A 161 10.65 8.52 -5.60
C ILE A 161 10.75 10.04 -5.51
N ASN A 162 9.98 10.71 -6.38
CA ASN A 162 9.93 12.15 -6.44
C ASN A 162 8.95 12.69 -5.39
N TYR A 163 9.42 13.64 -4.60
CA TYR A 163 8.56 14.38 -3.69
C TYR A 163 7.79 15.46 -4.47
N SER A 164 6.55 15.70 -4.09
CA SER A 164 5.64 16.67 -4.72
C SER A 164 5.30 16.42 -6.19
N SER A 165 5.52 15.21 -6.70
CA SER A 165 5.12 14.80 -8.06
C SER A 165 3.85 14.00 -8.02
#